data_AF-A0A8S8YSB6-F1
#
_entry.id   AF-A0A8S8YSB6-F1
#
_cell.length_a   1.000
_cell.length_b   1.000
_cell.length_c   1.000
_cell.angle_alpha   90.00
_cell.angle_beta   90.00
_cell.angle_gamma   90.00
#
_symmetry.space_group_name_H-M   'P 1'
#
loop_
_entity.id
_entity.type
_entity.pdbx_description
1 polymer ?
#
loop_
_entity_poly.entity_id
_entity_poly.type
_entity_poly.pdbx_seq_one_letter_code
_entity_poly.pdbx_strand_id
1 'polypeptide(L)'
;MILESNPDLTWRDVQNILVHSPRKNDVNDSSWTVNGGGLNVSHKYGFGAVDAGAAVSLAENWTSSGEEGTLLLGLYRESVIDNGPSAWTEFNLSVPIDLSLESVDVIVDITHTARGELDIVLESPSGHPSWVAEVHDDNNADYSNWRFGTVPHWDESSQGNWILKVRDSVTGSKSGTLNSWELIFHGVGNVTDTMGMGGPTTTI
;
A
#
# COMPACT_ATOMS: atom_id res chain seq x y z
N MET A 1 -0.34 18.76 -22.07
CA MET A 1 -1.68 18.61 -21.47
C MET A 1 -1.66 18.93 -19.97
N ILE A 2 -1.46 18.00 -19.02
CA ILE A 2 -1.52 18.35 -17.57
C ILE A 2 -0.42 19.34 -17.14
N LEU A 3 0.85 19.03 -17.41
CA LEU A 3 1.97 19.94 -17.12
C LEU A 3 1.99 21.20 -17.99
N GLU A 4 1.19 21.20 -19.06
CA GLU A 4 1.04 22.37 -19.93
C GLU A 4 0.00 23.34 -19.37
N SER A 5 -1.08 22.83 -18.73
CA SER A 5 -2.05 23.66 -18.02
C SER A 5 -1.51 24.19 -16.70
N ASN A 6 -0.62 23.45 -16.03
CA ASN A 6 0.04 23.91 -14.82
C ASN A 6 1.49 23.35 -14.77
N PRO A 7 2.50 24.16 -15.13
CA PRO A 7 3.90 23.72 -15.17
C PRO A 7 4.56 23.63 -13.80
N ASP A 8 3.92 24.16 -12.75
CA ASP A 8 4.46 24.18 -11.38
C ASP A 8 4.14 22.89 -10.59
N LEU A 9 3.37 21.97 -11.20
CA LEU A 9 3.02 20.69 -10.59
C LEU A 9 4.26 19.83 -10.32
N THR A 10 4.35 19.30 -9.11
CA THR A 10 5.30 18.25 -8.76
C THR A 10 4.85 16.88 -9.29
N TRP A 11 5.73 15.89 -9.19
CA TRP A 11 5.36 14.51 -9.55
C TRP A 11 4.22 13.96 -8.68
N ARG A 12 4.15 14.33 -7.39
CA ARG A 12 3.07 13.95 -6.46
C ARG A 12 1.75 14.63 -6.81
N ASP A 13 1.81 15.89 -7.24
CA ASP A 13 0.61 16.60 -7.69
C ASP A 13 -0.01 15.92 -8.91
N VAL A 14 0.82 15.50 -9.87
CA VAL A 14 0.33 14.76 -11.05
C VAL A 14 -0.32 13.44 -10.64
N GLN A 15 0.26 12.70 -9.68
CA GLN A 15 -0.36 11.46 -9.20
C GLN A 15 -1.70 11.73 -8.50
N ASN A 16 -1.75 12.68 -7.57
CA ASN A 16 -2.97 13.08 -6.90
C ASN A 16 -4.06 13.50 -7.89
N ILE A 17 -3.73 14.30 -8.90
CA ILE A 17 -4.67 14.69 -9.97
C ILE A 17 -5.23 13.46 -10.68
N LEU A 18 -4.39 12.48 -11.05
CA LEU A 18 -4.83 11.28 -11.75
C LEU A 18 -5.71 10.37 -10.88
N VAL A 19 -5.45 10.30 -9.57
CA VAL A 19 -6.25 9.56 -8.59
C VAL A 19 -7.63 10.20 -8.41
N HIS A 20 -7.72 11.53 -8.48
CA HIS A 20 -8.93 12.31 -8.23
C HIS A 20 -9.77 12.64 -9.48
N SER A 21 -9.24 12.40 -10.68
CA SER A 21 -9.93 12.65 -11.95
C SER A 21 -10.22 11.44 -12.84
N PRO A 22 -10.20 10.17 -12.37
CA PRO A 22 -10.45 9.04 -13.25
C PRO A 22 -11.95 8.88 -13.52
N ARG A 23 -12.25 8.18 -14.60
CA ARG A 23 -13.57 7.61 -14.86
C ARG A 23 -13.58 6.14 -14.47
N LYS A 24 -14.55 5.74 -13.65
CA LYS A 24 -14.85 4.33 -13.40
C LYS A 24 -15.23 3.64 -14.72
N ASN A 25 -14.32 2.85 -15.27
CA ASN A 25 -14.54 2.00 -16.44
C ASN A 25 -15.06 0.64 -15.99
N ASP A 26 -15.78 -0.06 -16.87
CA ASP A 26 -16.38 -1.36 -16.55
C ASP A 26 -17.12 -1.36 -15.20
N VAL A 27 -18.10 -0.46 -15.10
CA VAL A 27 -18.72 -0.03 -13.82
C VAL A 27 -19.36 -1.16 -13.02
N ASN A 28 -19.62 -2.31 -13.65
CA ASN A 28 -20.25 -3.48 -13.04
C ASN A 28 -19.23 -4.58 -12.68
N ASP A 29 -17.93 -4.40 -12.93
CA ASP A 29 -16.93 -5.37 -12.49
C ASP A 29 -16.92 -5.45 -10.96
N SER A 30 -16.92 -6.68 -10.43
CA SER A 30 -16.96 -6.94 -8.99
C SER A 30 -15.68 -6.54 -8.26
N SER A 31 -14.59 -6.24 -8.98
CA SER A 31 -13.35 -5.77 -8.38
C SER A 31 -13.46 -4.35 -7.81
N TRP A 32 -14.48 -3.59 -8.20
CA TRP A 32 -14.68 -2.22 -7.73
C TRP A 32 -15.21 -2.16 -6.30
N THR A 33 -14.46 -1.49 -5.43
CA THR A 33 -14.85 -1.16 -4.06
C THR A 33 -14.59 0.32 -3.78
N VAL A 34 -15.08 0.81 -2.65
CA VAL A 34 -14.76 2.16 -2.16
C VAL A 34 -13.80 2.00 -0.98
N ASN A 35 -12.69 2.74 -0.99
CA ASN A 35 -11.71 2.71 0.09
C ASN A 35 -12.11 3.62 1.27
N GLY A 36 -11.31 3.67 2.32
CA GLY A 36 -11.58 4.52 3.48
C GLY A 36 -11.56 6.04 3.20
N GLY A 37 -10.89 6.47 2.13
CA GLY A 37 -10.83 7.86 1.66
C GLY A 37 -11.99 8.26 0.76
N GLY A 38 -12.89 7.33 0.42
CA GLY A 38 -14.06 7.57 -0.44
C GLY A 38 -13.78 7.43 -1.94
N LEU A 39 -12.61 6.92 -2.34
CA LEU A 39 -12.23 6.71 -3.73
C LEU A 39 -12.72 5.34 -4.24
N ASN A 40 -13.11 5.28 -5.51
CA ASN A 40 -13.38 3.99 -6.18
C ASN A 40 -12.03 3.35 -6.54
N VAL A 41 -11.82 2.10 -6.12
CA VAL A 41 -10.59 1.36 -6.37
C VAL A 41 -10.89 -0.03 -6.90
N SER A 42 -10.05 -0.53 -7.79
CA SER A 42 -10.10 -1.87 -8.36
C SER A 42 -8.68 -2.41 -8.53
N HIS A 43 -8.44 -3.66 -8.11
CA HIS A 43 -7.16 -4.33 -8.37
C HIS A 43 -6.88 -4.52 -9.88
N LYS A 44 -7.91 -4.49 -10.73
CA LYS A 44 -7.79 -4.60 -12.20
C LYS A 44 -7.55 -3.26 -12.89
N TYR A 45 -8.09 -2.18 -12.32
CA TYR A 45 -8.23 -0.89 -13.00
C TYR A 45 -7.61 0.29 -12.23
N GLY A 46 -7.01 0.06 -11.06
CA GLY A 46 -6.58 1.11 -10.16
C GLY A 46 -7.77 1.98 -9.75
N PHE A 47 -7.62 3.30 -9.86
CA PHE A 47 -8.70 4.27 -9.63
C PHE A 47 -9.63 4.44 -10.85
N GLY A 48 -9.26 3.89 -12.01
CA GLY A 48 -10.04 3.89 -13.24
C GLY A 48 -9.30 4.41 -14.46
N ALA A 49 -10.05 4.54 -15.55
CA ALA A 49 -9.52 5.04 -16.80
C ALA A 49 -9.21 6.54 -16.69
N VAL A 50 -8.04 6.94 -17.15
CA VAL A 50 -7.62 8.35 -17.20
C VAL A 50 -8.62 9.17 -18.01
N ASP A 51 -9.14 10.23 -17.41
CA ASP A 51 -9.91 11.27 -18.10
C ASP A 51 -9.04 12.51 -18.26
N ALA A 52 -8.48 12.69 -19.45
CA ALA A 52 -7.57 13.80 -19.72
C ALA A 52 -8.23 15.18 -19.57
N GLY A 53 -9.54 15.29 -19.83
CA GLY A 53 -10.27 16.54 -19.67
C GLY A 53 -10.45 16.88 -18.20
N ALA A 54 -10.92 15.91 -17.40
CA ALA A 54 -11.05 16.10 -15.96
C ALA A 54 -9.69 16.37 -15.28
N ALA A 55 -8.63 15.68 -15.70
CA ALA A 55 -7.29 15.89 -15.16
C ALA A 55 -6.75 17.29 -15.45
N VAL A 56 -6.93 17.81 -16.67
CA VAL A 56 -6.52 19.18 -17.03
C VAL A 56 -7.35 20.22 -16.25
N SER A 57 -8.67 20.05 -16.18
CA SER A 57 -9.53 20.95 -15.40
C SER A 57 -9.18 20.98 -13.91
N LEU A 58 -8.78 19.84 -13.34
CA LEU A 58 -8.32 19.77 -11.95
C LEU A 58 -6.93 20.43 -11.80
N ALA A 59 -6.02 20.23 -12.76
CA ALA A 59 -4.67 20.79 -12.76
C ALA A 59 -4.63 22.33 -12.80
N GLU A 60 -5.55 22.96 -13.55
CA GLU A 60 -5.63 24.43 -13.68
C GLU A 60 -5.79 25.16 -12.36
N ASN A 61 -6.40 24.53 -11.35
CA ASN A 61 -6.66 25.11 -10.04
C ASN A 61 -5.97 24.34 -8.91
N TRP A 62 -5.02 23.46 -9.24
CA TRP A 62 -4.29 22.66 -8.25
C TRP A 62 -3.22 23.51 -7.56
N THR A 63 -3.22 23.52 -6.23
CA THR A 63 -2.31 24.38 -5.45
C THR A 63 -1.05 23.64 -5.03
N SER A 64 -1.18 22.51 -4.34
CA SER A 64 -0.09 21.63 -3.90
C SER A 64 -0.66 20.44 -3.13
N SER A 65 -0.02 19.29 -3.22
CA SER A 65 -0.27 18.11 -2.39
C SER A 65 0.37 18.21 -1.00
N GLY A 66 1.04 19.32 -0.66
CA GLY A 66 1.73 19.48 0.63
C GLY A 66 3.07 18.75 0.73
N GLU A 67 3.76 18.89 1.85
CA GLU A 67 5.03 18.20 2.11
C GLU A 67 4.81 16.70 2.37
N GLU A 68 5.65 15.88 1.76
CA GLU A 68 5.62 14.43 1.94
C GLU A 68 6.18 14.08 3.33
N GLY A 69 5.46 13.21 4.04
CA GLY A 69 5.88 12.58 5.28
C GLY A 69 5.92 11.06 5.14
N THR A 70 6.90 10.45 5.79
CA THR A 70 7.08 9.00 5.83
C THR A 70 7.02 8.50 7.26
N LEU A 71 6.28 7.41 7.49
CA LEU A 71 6.23 6.70 8.77
C LEU A 71 6.70 5.26 8.58
N LEU A 72 7.83 4.92 9.20
CA LEU A 72 8.38 3.56 9.25
C LEU A 72 7.96 2.85 10.53
N LEU A 73 7.36 1.67 10.41
CA LEU A 73 6.96 0.81 11.54
C LEU A 73 7.47 -0.61 11.34
N GLY A 74 8.32 -1.06 12.25
CA GLY A 74 9.05 -2.33 12.17
C GLY A 74 10.48 -2.17 12.71
N LEU A 75 11.34 -3.19 12.61
CA LEU A 75 11.11 -4.53 12.08
C LEU A 75 10.39 -5.42 13.12
N TYR A 76 9.26 -5.99 12.74
CA TYR A 76 8.56 -7.02 13.51
C TYR A 76 9.08 -8.39 13.10
N ARG A 77 9.09 -9.37 14.01
CA ARG A 77 9.80 -10.65 13.80
C ARG A 77 8.94 -11.88 14.10
N GLU A 78 9.26 -12.92 13.33
CA GLU A 78 9.05 -14.35 13.56
C GLU A 78 7.64 -14.78 13.96
N SER A 79 6.92 -15.33 12.98
CA SER A 79 5.75 -16.17 13.24
C SER A 79 5.66 -17.28 12.21
N VAL A 80 5.16 -18.43 12.68
CA VAL A 80 4.77 -19.53 11.79
C VAL A 80 3.61 -19.05 10.93
N ILE A 81 3.67 -19.33 9.63
CA ILE A 81 2.57 -19.21 8.69
C ILE A 81 1.86 -20.57 8.70
N ASP A 82 0.62 -20.57 9.16
CA ASP A 82 -0.17 -21.79 9.24
C ASP A 82 -0.45 -22.33 7.83
N ASN A 83 -0.33 -23.66 7.67
CA ASN A 83 -0.69 -24.31 6.41
C ASN A 83 -2.21 -24.50 6.32
N GLY A 84 -2.81 -23.98 5.25
CA GLY A 84 -4.10 -24.39 4.77
C GLY A 84 -4.92 -23.22 4.21
N PRO A 85 -5.76 -23.46 3.19
CA PRO A 85 -6.47 -22.40 2.46
C PRO A 85 -7.46 -21.59 3.29
N SER A 86 -7.79 -22.03 4.51
CA SER A 86 -8.67 -21.33 5.44
C SER A 86 -7.95 -20.65 6.60
N ALA A 87 -6.64 -20.87 6.78
CA ALA A 87 -5.88 -20.38 7.94
C ALA A 87 -5.14 -19.10 7.58
N TRP A 88 -5.59 -17.97 8.10
CA TRP A 88 -4.85 -16.71 8.04
C TRP A 88 -4.00 -16.55 9.29
N THR A 89 -2.71 -16.28 9.10
CA THR A 89 -1.86 -15.71 10.14
C THR A 89 -1.97 -14.19 10.06
N GLU A 90 -2.54 -13.57 11.09
CA GLU A 90 -2.84 -12.14 11.13
C GLU A 90 -1.93 -11.39 12.12
N PHE A 91 -1.39 -10.26 11.68
CA PHE A 91 -0.52 -9.40 12.46
C PHE A 91 -1.14 -8.02 12.59
N ASN A 92 -1.54 -7.67 13.81
CA ASN A 92 -2.18 -6.39 14.10
C ASN A 92 -1.12 -5.33 14.44
N LEU A 93 -1.26 -4.14 13.86
CA LEU A 93 -0.38 -3.00 14.09
C LEU A 93 -1.21 -1.74 14.35
N SER A 94 -1.10 -1.21 15.57
CA SER A 94 -1.70 0.08 15.91
C SER A 94 -0.80 1.22 15.48
N VAL A 95 -1.24 2.01 14.51
CA VAL A 95 -0.56 3.20 14.00
C VAL A 95 -1.08 4.44 14.72
N PRO A 96 -0.23 5.19 15.46
CA PRO A 96 -0.69 6.31 16.28
C PRO A 96 -0.75 7.65 15.53
N ILE A 97 -0.05 7.77 14.42
CA ILE A 97 0.07 9.01 13.63
C ILE A 97 -0.93 8.96 12.47
N ASP A 98 -1.52 10.12 12.20
CA ASP A 98 -2.45 10.34 11.09
C ASP A 98 -1.72 11.00 9.92
N LEU A 99 -1.49 10.21 8.87
CA LEU A 99 -1.11 10.63 7.53
C LEU A 99 -2.32 10.43 6.61
N SER A 100 -2.58 11.41 5.75
CA SER A 100 -3.39 11.21 4.55
C SER A 100 -2.53 10.42 3.55
N LEU A 101 -2.87 9.15 3.35
CA LEU A 101 -2.01 8.21 2.62
C LEU A 101 -1.97 8.48 1.11
N GLU A 102 -0.81 8.23 0.52
CA GLU A 102 -0.60 8.17 -0.93
C GLU A 102 -0.12 6.78 -1.34
N SER A 103 0.75 6.16 -0.54
CA SER A 103 1.15 4.77 -0.75
C SER A 103 1.60 4.10 0.55
N VAL A 104 1.58 2.77 0.54
CA VAL A 104 2.14 1.95 1.60
C VAL A 104 3.08 0.93 0.99
N ASP A 105 4.26 0.77 1.58
CA ASP A 105 5.13 -0.36 1.29
C ASP A 105 4.98 -1.45 2.35
N VAL A 106 4.85 -2.68 1.89
CA VAL A 106 4.87 -3.89 2.70
C VAL A 106 6.17 -4.62 2.41
N ILE A 107 7.07 -4.65 3.38
CA ILE A 107 8.37 -5.32 3.21
C ILE A 107 8.35 -6.58 4.06
N VAL A 108 8.66 -7.72 3.44
CA VAL A 108 8.60 -9.04 4.09
C VAL A 108 9.87 -9.85 3.82
N ASP A 109 10.29 -10.59 4.84
CA ASP A 109 11.26 -11.68 4.75
C ASP A 109 10.53 -12.96 5.16
N ILE A 110 10.30 -13.87 4.20
CA ILE A 110 9.52 -15.10 4.39
C ILE A 110 10.34 -16.28 3.91
N THR A 111 10.54 -17.26 4.79
CA THR A 111 11.02 -18.59 4.43
C THR A 111 9.84 -19.46 3.99
N HIS A 112 9.83 -19.92 2.73
CA HIS A 112 8.80 -20.83 2.21
C HIS A 112 9.33 -21.65 1.04
N THR A 113 8.84 -22.90 0.87
CA THR A 113 9.32 -23.77 -0.20
C THR A 113 8.87 -23.35 -1.60
N ALA A 114 7.71 -22.70 -1.71
CA ALA A 114 7.16 -22.21 -2.97
C ALA A 114 6.39 -20.90 -2.74
N ARG A 115 7.00 -19.75 -3.00
CA ARG A 115 6.42 -18.44 -2.66
C ARG A 115 5.10 -18.14 -3.39
N GLY A 116 4.87 -18.75 -4.55
CA GLY A 116 3.63 -18.63 -5.30
C GLY A 116 2.41 -19.29 -4.63
N GLU A 117 2.60 -20.04 -3.54
CA GLU A 117 1.51 -20.61 -2.74
C GLU A 117 0.99 -19.63 -1.67
N LEU A 118 1.64 -18.48 -1.48
CA LEU A 118 1.31 -17.51 -0.44
C LEU A 118 0.34 -16.43 -0.95
N ASP A 119 -0.72 -16.20 -0.19
CA ASP A 119 -1.49 -14.95 -0.24
C ASP A 119 -0.99 -13.98 0.83
N ILE A 120 -0.78 -12.72 0.46
CA ILE A 120 -0.39 -11.65 1.37
C ILE A 120 -1.34 -10.47 1.16
N VAL A 121 -2.02 -10.06 2.23
CA VAL A 121 -3.01 -8.99 2.21
C VAL A 121 -2.69 -7.99 3.31
N LEU A 122 -2.69 -6.71 2.97
CA LEU A 122 -2.69 -5.62 3.94
C LEU A 122 -4.11 -5.07 4.06
N GLU A 123 -4.65 -4.98 5.26
CA GLU A 123 -5.96 -4.40 5.54
C GLU A 123 -5.80 -3.10 6.34
N SER A 124 -6.42 -2.03 5.87
CA SER A 124 -6.37 -0.72 6.52
C SER A 124 -7.38 -0.61 7.67
N PRO A 125 -7.30 0.43 8.52
CA PRO A 125 -8.25 0.66 9.61
C PRO A 125 -9.70 0.81 9.16
N SER A 126 -9.93 1.18 7.89
CA SER A 126 -11.27 1.25 7.30
C SER A 126 -11.83 -0.12 6.88
N GLY A 127 -11.00 -1.18 6.95
CA GLY A 127 -11.32 -2.52 6.50
C GLY A 127 -11.08 -2.73 5.00
N HIS A 128 -10.47 -1.78 4.29
CA HIS A 128 -10.17 -1.94 2.86
C HIS A 128 -8.95 -2.87 2.69
N PRO A 129 -9.05 -3.94 1.89
CA PRO A 129 -7.93 -4.85 1.66
C PRO A 129 -7.10 -4.47 0.43
N SER A 130 -5.79 -4.67 0.53
CA SER A 130 -4.84 -4.63 -0.57
C SER A 130 -4.14 -5.98 -0.68
N TRP A 131 -4.42 -6.71 -1.76
CA TRP A 131 -3.76 -7.97 -2.10
C TRP A 131 -2.39 -7.67 -2.72
N VAL A 132 -1.32 -7.85 -1.96
CA VAL A 132 0.05 -7.56 -2.41
C VAL A 132 0.75 -8.79 -2.98
N ALA A 133 0.28 -9.98 -2.61
CA ALA A 133 0.60 -11.23 -3.29
C ALA A 133 -0.66 -12.10 -3.35
N GLU A 134 -0.88 -12.72 -4.51
CA GLU A 134 -1.92 -13.73 -4.74
C GLU A 134 -1.25 -15.03 -5.15
N VAL A 135 -1.91 -16.15 -4.87
CA VAL A 135 -1.50 -17.46 -5.37
C VAL A 135 -1.29 -17.43 -6.89
N HIS A 136 -0.12 -17.87 -7.33
CA HIS A 136 0.26 -17.90 -8.74
C HIS A 136 1.31 -18.99 -8.99
N ASP A 137 1.57 -19.29 -10.27
CA ASP A 137 2.53 -20.34 -10.66
C ASP A 137 3.99 -19.88 -10.48
N ASP A 138 4.47 -19.88 -9.23
CA ASP A 138 5.86 -19.67 -8.86
C ASP A 138 6.32 -20.66 -7.77
N ASN A 139 7.09 -21.66 -8.19
CA ASN A 139 7.62 -22.72 -7.33
C ASN A 139 9.00 -22.40 -6.71
N ASN A 140 9.51 -21.18 -6.87
CA ASN A 140 10.75 -20.78 -6.23
C ASN A 140 10.54 -20.53 -4.73
N ALA A 141 11.60 -20.72 -3.95
CA ALA A 141 11.57 -20.46 -2.52
C ALA A 141 11.62 -18.96 -2.19
N ASP A 142 11.10 -18.66 -1.00
CA ASP A 142 11.31 -17.44 -0.22
C ASP A 142 10.91 -16.08 -0.83
N TYR A 143 10.53 -15.16 0.05
CA TYR A 143 10.61 -13.72 -0.20
C TYR A 143 11.78 -13.16 0.62
N SER A 144 12.84 -12.67 -0.02
CA SER A 144 14.05 -12.18 0.68
C SER A 144 14.06 -10.66 0.74
N ASN A 145 13.64 -10.07 1.87
CA ASN A 145 13.49 -8.61 2.05
C ASN A 145 12.74 -7.96 0.87
N TRP A 146 11.67 -8.62 0.45
CA TRP A 146 10.92 -8.20 -0.72
C TRP A 146 10.00 -7.05 -0.37
N ARG A 147 9.97 -6.01 -1.21
CA ARG A 147 9.11 -4.84 -1.06
C ARG A 147 7.96 -4.90 -2.04
N PHE A 148 6.74 -4.96 -1.53
CA PHE A 148 5.53 -4.66 -2.27
C PHE A 148 5.13 -3.20 -2.06
N GLY A 149 4.78 -2.49 -3.13
CA GLY A 149 4.18 -1.15 -3.04
C GLY A 149 2.69 -1.22 -3.34
N THR A 150 1.88 -0.49 -2.59
CA THR A 150 0.43 -0.45 -2.77
C THR A 150 -0.16 0.94 -2.62
N VAL A 151 -1.17 1.25 -3.44
CA VAL A 151 -1.88 2.55 -3.54
C VAL A 151 -3.41 2.54 -3.31
N PRO A 152 -4.13 1.41 -3.17
CA PRO A 152 -5.57 1.41 -2.89
C PRO A 152 -6.01 2.19 -1.64
N HIS A 153 -5.09 2.46 -0.71
CA HIS A 153 -5.37 3.21 0.52
C HIS A 153 -5.20 4.72 0.38
N TRP A 154 -5.11 5.25 -0.85
CA TRP A 154 -4.98 6.69 -1.09
C TRP A 154 -6.11 7.49 -0.41
N ASP A 155 -5.77 8.60 0.23
CA ASP A 155 -6.61 9.46 1.08
C ASP A 155 -7.21 8.78 2.32
N GLU A 156 -6.89 7.51 2.60
CA GLU A 156 -7.19 6.93 3.90
C GLU A 156 -6.31 7.57 4.98
N SER A 157 -6.85 7.70 6.19
CA SER A 157 -6.06 7.97 7.37
C SER A 157 -5.17 6.76 7.68
N SER A 158 -3.87 7.00 7.92
CA SER A 158 -2.99 5.95 8.41
C SER A 158 -3.28 5.56 9.86
N GLN A 159 -3.94 6.40 10.64
CA GLN A 159 -4.16 6.18 12.06
C GLN A 159 -5.15 5.03 12.31
N GLY A 160 -4.79 4.12 13.20
CA GLY A 160 -5.64 3.01 13.60
C GLY A 160 -4.98 1.65 13.46
N ASN A 161 -5.80 0.60 13.47
CA ASN A 161 -5.32 -0.78 13.43
C ASN A 161 -5.20 -1.27 11.99
N TRP A 162 -3.97 -1.56 11.57
CA TRP A 162 -3.65 -2.26 10.33
C TRP A 162 -3.50 -3.75 10.59
N ILE A 163 -3.86 -4.57 9.61
CA ILE A 163 -3.72 -6.03 9.69
C ILE A 163 -2.93 -6.53 8.49
N LEU A 164 -1.73 -7.05 8.71
CA LEU A 164 -1.04 -7.86 7.72
C LEU A 164 -1.54 -9.30 7.85
N LYS A 165 -1.99 -9.89 6.75
CA LYS A 165 -2.53 -11.24 6.70
C LYS A 165 -1.68 -12.05 5.74
N VAL A 166 -1.17 -13.18 6.22
CA VAL A 166 -0.40 -14.13 5.41
C VAL A 166 -1.08 -15.48 5.50
N ARG A 167 -1.26 -16.14 4.35
CA ARG A 167 -1.83 -17.47 4.27
C ARG A 167 -1.05 -18.30 3.27
N ASP A 168 -0.73 -19.52 3.66
CA ASP A 168 -0.33 -20.56 2.73
C ASP A 168 -1.58 -21.28 2.21
N SER A 169 -1.88 -21.05 0.93
CA SER A 169 -3.15 -21.42 0.32
C SER A 169 -3.17 -22.84 -0.27
N VAL A 170 -2.05 -23.57 -0.23
CA VAL A 170 -1.96 -24.92 -0.82
C VAL A 170 -1.81 -25.98 0.27
N THR A 171 -2.77 -26.89 0.35
CA THR A 171 -2.73 -27.99 1.31
C THR A 171 -1.54 -28.92 1.05
N GLY A 172 -0.77 -29.23 2.09
CA GLY A 172 0.31 -30.23 2.03
C GLY A 172 1.71 -29.67 1.76
N SER A 173 1.83 -28.36 1.59
CA SER A 173 3.10 -27.62 1.73
C SER A 173 3.70 -27.77 3.14
N LYS A 174 4.95 -27.37 3.32
CA LYS A 174 5.52 -27.19 4.67
C LYS A 174 5.17 -25.77 5.12
N SER A 175 4.73 -25.62 6.37
CA SER A 175 4.48 -24.30 6.97
C SER A 175 5.63 -23.32 6.70
N GLY A 176 5.32 -22.14 6.21
CA GLY A 176 6.28 -21.05 6.06
C GLY A 176 6.60 -20.36 7.38
N THR A 177 7.61 -19.51 7.37
CA THR A 177 7.94 -18.62 8.48
C THR A 177 8.04 -17.20 7.97
N LEU A 178 7.24 -16.28 8.52
CA LEU A 178 7.47 -14.86 8.36
C LEU A 178 8.61 -14.46 9.30
N ASN A 179 9.83 -14.34 8.77
CA ASN A 179 11.04 -14.01 9.52
C ASN A 179 10.97 -12.57 10.03
N SER A 180 10.59 -11.63 9.16
CA SER A 180 10.33 -10.24 9.54
C SER A 180 9.40 -9.51 8.59
N TRP A 181 8.79 -8.44 9.07
CA TRP A 181 8.05 -7.50 8.25
C TRP A 181 8.14 -6.06 8.78
N GLU A 182 7.96 -5.10 7.89
CA GLU A 182 7.81 -3.68 8.19
C GLU A 182 6.82 -3.03 7.22
N LEU A 183 6.19 -1.95 7.68
CA LEU A 183 5.37 -1.09 6.85
C LEU A 183 6.00 0.29 6.75
N ILE A 184 5.98 0.85 5.55
CA ILE A 184 6.36 2.23 5.29
C ILE A 184 5.15 2.94 4.72
N PHE A 185 4.61 3.90 5.46
CA PHE A 185 3.51 4.73 5.00
C PHE A 185 4.06 6.03 4.42
N HIS A 186 3.60 6.40 3.22
CA HIS A 186 3.90 7.68 2.58
C HIS A 186 2.62 8.47 2.42
N GLY A 187 2.68 9.76 2.70
CA GLY A 187 1.52 10.62 2.59
C GLY A 187 1.79 12.02 3.12
N VAL A 188 0.73 12.70 3.54
CA VAL A 188 0.80 14.08 4.02
C VAL A 188 0.23 14.15 5.43
N GLY A 189 0.98 14.76 6.35
CA GLY A 189 0.54 14.92 7.72
C GLY A 189 1.67 15.38 8.61
N ASN A 190 1.35 15.70 9.87
CA ASN A 190 2.34 16.18 10.83
C ASN A 190 3.18 15.02 11.39
N VAL A 191 4.07 14.47 10.56
CA VAL A 191 5.15 13.60 11.04
C VAL A 191 6.28 14.52 11.48
N THR A 192 6.27 14.92 12.75
CA THR A 192 7.52 15.43 13.33
C THR A 192 8.49 14.26 13.37
N ASP A 193 9.66 14.42 12.72
CA ASP A 193 10.81 13.51 12.79
C ASP A 193 11.24 13.32 14.25
N THR A 194 10.50 12.49 14.97
CA THR A 194 10.67 12.23 16.40
C THR A 194 10.84 10.74 16.67
N MET A 195 10.86 9.92 15.63
CA MET A 195 11.27 8.51 15.71
C MET A 195 12.77 8.36 15.40
N GLY A 196 13.60 9.15 16.09
CA GLY A 196 14.89 8.71 16.60
C GLY A 196 15.92 8.08 15.65
N MET A 197 16.05 8.51 14.40
CA MET A 197 17.24 8.22 13.58
C MET A 197 18.18 9.44 13.56
N GLY A 198 18.78 9.72 14.71
CA GLY A 198 19.90 10.66 14.82
C GLY A 198 21.15 10.09 14.15
N GLY A 199 21.25 10.24 12.83
CA GLY A 199 22.51 10.15 12.09
C GLY A 199 23.13 11.55 11.94
N PRO A 200 24.45 11.73 12.06
CA PRO A 200 25.05 13.05 12.06
C PRO A 200 24.91 13.68 10.67
N THR A 201 24.20 14.81 10.60
CA THR A 201 24.30 15.76 9.49
C THR A 201 25.76 16.19 9.38
N THR A 202 26.45 15.65 8.37
CA THR A 202 27.76 16.16 7.97
C THR A 202 27.49 17.33 7.03
N THR A 203 27.57 18.55 7.56
CA THR A 203 27.61 19.77 6.76
C THR A 203 28.94 19.80 6.01
N ILE A 204 28.87 19.89 4.68
CA ILE A 204 29.99 20.34 3.83
C ILE A 204 30.11 21.86 3.87
#